data_AF-A0A562QI30-F1
#
_entry.id   AF-A0A562QI30-F1
#
_cell.length_a   1.000
_cell.length_b   1.000
_cell.length_c   1.000
_cell.angle_alpha   90.00
_cell.angle_beta   90.00
_cell.angle_gamma   90.00
#
_symmetry.space_group_name_H-M   'P 1'
#
loop_
_entity.id
_entity.type
_entity.pdbx_description
1 polymer ?
#
loop_
_entity_poly.entity_id
_entity_poly.type
_entity_poly.pdbx_seq_one_letter_code
_entity_poly.pdbx_strand_id
1 'polypeptide(L)'
;MTAAMLVIGAIFEADLLENQYGFRPKVDAKMAVRRVFWHIRDHRRSEIVDADLRDYFTSIPHAPLMKCLTRRIADGRLLSKAG
;
A
#
# COMPACT_ATOMS: atom_id res chain seq x y z
N MET A 1 10.49 -15.78 3.79
CA MET A 1 9.21 -15.01 3.77
C MET A 1 8.56 -14.91 2.39
N THR A 2 9.08 -15.54 1.34
CA THR A 2 8.57 -15.38 -0.03
C THR A 2 7.18 -16.00 -0.25
N ALA A 3 6.90 -17.17 0.35
CA ALA A 3 5.63 -17.86 0.16
C ALA A 3 4.42 -17.09 0.72
N ALA A 4 4.54 -16.51 1.92
CA ALA A 4 3.48 -15.70 2.52
C ALA A 4 3.20 -14.44 1.70
N MET A 5 4.24 -13.77 1.19
CA MET A 5 4.08 -12.59 0.33
C MET A 5 3.35 -12.90 -0.98
N LEU A 6 3.56 -14.07 -1.59
CA LEU A 6 2.87 -14.46 -2.81
C LEU A 6 1.35 -14.61 -2.59
N VAL A 7 0.96 -15.27 -1.49
CA VAL A 7 -0.46 -15.52 -1.17
C VAL A 7 -1.13 -14.25 -0.66
N ILE A 8 -0.54 -13.60 0.35
CA ILE A 8 -1.11 -12.38 0.96
C ILE A 8 -1.10 -11.23 -0.05
N GLY A 9 -0.01 -11.09 -0.80
CA GLY A 9 0.13 -10.04 -1.81
C GLY A 9 -1.01 -10.11 -2.84
N ALA A 10 -1.34 -11.29 -3.35
CA ALA A 10 -2.45 -11.45 -4.29
C ALA A 10 -3.82 -11.07 -3.70
N ILE A 11 -4.08 -11.38 -2.42
CA ILE A 11 -5.34 -11.05 -1.74
C ILE A 11 -5.54 -9.54 -1.63
N PHE A 12 -4.48 -8.80 -1.29
CA PHE A 12 -4.56 -7.35 -1.13
C PHE A 12 -4.42 -6.60 -2.45
N GLU A 13 -3.65 -7.11 -3.42
CA GLU A 13 -3.51 -6.51 -4.74
C GLU A 13 -4.87 -6.31 -5.43
N ALA A 14 -5.84 -7.21 -5.18
CA ALA A 14 -7.21 -7.10 -5.66
C ALA A 14 -7.98 -5.88 -5.11
N ASP A 15 -7.56 -5.33 -3.97
CA ASP A 15 -8.21 -4.19 -3.30
C ASP A 15 -7.44 -2.87 -3.44
N LEU A 16 -6.14 -2.92 -3.82
CA LEU A 16 -5.31 -1.73 -3.92
C LEU A 16 -5.74 -0.86 -5.09
N LEU A 17 -5.84 0.44 -4.83
CA LEU A 17 -6.24 1.41 -5.85
C LEU A 17 -5.17 1.54 -6.94
N GLU A 18 -5.59 1.84 -8.17
CA GLU A 18 -4.68 2.01 -9.30
C GLU A 18 -3.63 3.13 -9.09
N ASN A 19 -3.93 4.11 -8.26
CA ASN A 19 -3.04 5.23 -7.95
C ASN A 19 -2.02 4.96 -6.84
N GLN A 20 -1.88 3.70 -6.38
CA GLN A 20 -0.86 3.29 -5.42
C GLN A 20 0.29 2.57 -6.13
N TYR A 21 1.49 3.16 -6.09
CA TYR A 21 2.63 2.70 -6.91
C TYR A 21 3.78 2.08 -6.10
N GLY A 22 3.74 2.17 -4.77
CA GLY A 22 4.81 1.68 -3.90
C GLY A 22 4.71 0.18 -3.64
N PHE A 23 5.87 -0.49 -3.59
CA PHE A 23 6.01 -1.90 -3.14
C PHE A 23 5.11 -2.93 -3.86
N ARG A 24 4.67 -2.63 -5.08
CA ARG A 24 3.78 -3.48 -5.88
C ARG A 24 4.50 -4.02 -7.12
N PRO A 25 4.18 -5.24 -7.57
CA PRO A 25 4.70 -5.74 -8.83
C PRO A 25 4.14 -4.92 -10.01
N LYS A 26 4.93 -4.80 -11.07
CA LYS A 26 4.53 -4.19 -12.37
C LYS A 26 4.21 -2.69 -12.36
N VAL A 27 4.33 -2.00 -11.23
CA VAL A 27 4.26 -0.54 -11.12
C VAL A 27 5.56 0.02 -10.56
N ASP A 28 5.83 1.29 -10.84
CA ASP A 28 7.05 1.96 -10.40
C ASP A 28 6.85 3.43 -10.05
N ALA A 29 7.88 4.06 -9.47
CA ALA A 29 7.86 5.47 -9.11
C ALA A 29 7.69 6.40 -10.33
N LYS A 30 8.17 6.01 -11.52
CA LYS A 30 8.03 6.83 -12.74
C LYS A 30 6.57 6.89 -13.19
N MET A 31 5.79 5.81 -13.00
CA MET A 31 4.35 5.81 -13.22
C MET A 31 3.65 6.83 -12.32
N ALA A 32 4.00 6.89 -11.04
CA ALA A 32 3.46 7.88 -10.11
C ALA A 32 3.73 9.32 -10.57
N VAL A 33 4.98 9.62 -10.94
CA VAL A 33 5.38 10.94 -11.44
C VAL A 33 4.62 11.31 -12.73
N ARG A 34 4.48 10.37 -13.68
CA ARG A 34 3.68 10.59 -14.90
C ARG A 34 2.23 10.89 -14.57
N ARG A 35 1.64 10.24 -13.56
CA ARG A 35 0.26 10.49 -13.16
C ARG A 35 0.08 11.89 -12.57
N VAL A 36 1.00 12.34 -11.72
CA VAL A 36 1.00 13.71 -11.19
C VAL A 36 1.11 14.71 -12.33
N PHE A 37 2.05 14.49 -13.27
CA PHE A 37 2.24 15.36 -14.43
C PHE A 37 0.97 15.46 -15.30
N TRP A 38 0.28 14.34 -15.54
CA TRP A 38 -1.00 14.31 -16.25
C TRP A 38 -2.08 15.14 -15.55
N HIS A 39 -2.19 15.07 -14.22
CA HIS A 39 -3.13 15.90 -13.47
C HIS A 39 -2.84 17.40 -13.57
N ILE A 40 -1.57 17.79 -13.59
CA ILE A 40 -1.17 19.19 -13.74
C ILE A 40 -1.47 19.67 -15.16
N ARG A 41 -0.98 18.94 -16.16
CA ARG A 41 -1.04 19.34 -17.58
C ARG A 41 -2.46 19.27 -18.14
N ASP A 42 -3.14 18.14 -17.97
CA ASP A 42 -4.37 17.84 -18.69
C ASP A 42 -5.63 18.15 -17.86
N HIS A 43 -5.50 18.19 -16.53
CA HIS A 43 -6.60 18.52 -15.61
C HIS A 43 -6.44 19.84 -14.88
N ARG A 44 -5.42 20.64 -15.25
CA ARG A 44 -5.17 22.00 -14.73
C ARG A 44 -5.15 22.07 -13.20
N ARG A 45 -4.67 21.03 -12.53
CA ARG A 45 -4.44 21.05 -11.07
C ARG A 45 -3.18 21.87 -10.80
N SER A 46 -3.31 22.94 -10.01
CA SER A 46 -2.22 23.87 -9.69
C SER A 46 -1.71 23.75 -8.25
N GLU A 47 -2.42 23.02 -7.40
CA GLU A 47 -2.11 22.86 -5.98
C GLU A 47 -1.72 21.41 -5.70
N ILE A 48 -0.63 21.25 -4.94
CA ILE A 48 -0.12 19.96 -4.50
C ILE A 48 -0.08 19.98 -2.99
N VAL A 49 -0.75 19.00 -2.37
CA VAL A 49 -0.62 18.72 -0.95
C VAL A 49 0.39 17.61 -0.81
N ASP A 50 1.58 17.95 -0.33
CA ASP A 50 2.63 16.99 -0.02
C ASP A 50 2.48 16.52 1.42
N ALA A 51 2.51 15.21 1.63
CA ALA A 51 2.29 14.59 2.93
C ALA A 51 3.15 13.33 3.07
N ASP A 52 3.81 13.22 4.21
CA ASP A 52 4.70 12.10 4.55
C ASP A 52 4.44 11.61 5.98
N LEU A 53 4.79 10.35 6.24
CA LEU A 53 4.67 9.72 7.56
C LEU A 53 6.05 9.47 8.15
N ARG A 54 6.34 10.13 9.27
CA ARG A 54 7.59 9.92 10.01
C ARG A 54 7.65 8.51 10.58
N ASP A 55 8.81 7.86 10.40
CA ASP A 55 9.15 6.59 11.06
C ASP A 55 8.05 5.52 10.90
N TYR A 56 7.50 5.44 9.68
CA TYR A 56 6.27 4.70 9.40
C TYR A 56 6.31 3.25 9.88
N PHE A 57 7.37 2.50 9.56
CA PHE A 57 7.44 1.07 9.88
C PHE A 57 7.69 0.79 11.36
N THR A 58 8.33 1.71 12.09
CA THR A 58 8.59 1.56 13.53
C THR A 58 7.40 2.00 14.36
N SER A 59 6.67 3.03 13.91
CA SER A 59 5.60 3.69 14.67
C SER A 59 4.18 3.25 14.29
N ILE A 60 4.03 2.39 13.28
CA ILE A 60 2.71 1.92 12.84
C ILE A 60 1.97 1.23 13.99
N PRO A 61 0.72 1.63 14.31
CA PRO A 61 0.00 1.05 15.44
C PRO A 61 -0.42 -0.40 15.10
N HIS A 62 0.27 -1.35 15.74
CA HIS A 62 0.12 -2.79 15.46
C HIS A 62 -1.31 -3.30 15.69
N ALA A 63 -2.00 -2.93 16.78
CA ALA A 63 -3.35 -3.43 17.04
C ALA A 63 -4.37 -3.04 15.95
N PRO A 64 -4.47 -1.76 15.53
CA PRO A 64 -5.24 -1.36 14.34
C PRO A 64 -4.79 -2.07 13.05
N LEU A 65 -3.48 -2.20 12.82
CA LEU A 65 -2.95 -2.90 11.65
C LEU A 65 -3.45 -4.35 11.60
N MET A 66 -3.36 -5.08 12.72
CA MET A 66 -3.83 -6.47 12.81
C MET A 66 -5.34 -6.57 12.57
N LYS A 67 -6.13 -5.63 13.11
CA LYS A 67 -7.58 -5.55 12.83
C LYS A 67 -7.89 -5.30 11.35
N CYS A 68 -7.03 -4.57 10.64
CA CYS A 68 -7.17 -4.39 9.20
C CYS A 68 -6.91 -5.68 8.44
N LEU A 69 -5.88 -6.45 8.83
CA LEU A 69 -5.50 -7.71 8.18
C LEU A 69 -6.56 -8.82 8.35
N THR A 70 -7.19 -8.92 9.52
CA THR A 70 -8.22 -9.94 9.81
C THR A 70 -9.47 -9.81 8.93
N ARG A 71 -9.69 -8.66 8.29
CA ARG A 71 -10.80 -8.47 7.33
C ARG A 71 -10.61 -9.26 6.03
N ARG A 72 -9.39 -9.66 5.70
CA ARG A 72 -9.03 -10.36 4.46
C ARG A 72 -8.36 -11.71 4.70
N ILE A 73 -7.76 -11.91 5.88
CA ILE A 73 -7.08 -13.15 6.26
C ILE A 73 -7.86 -13.80 7.41
N ALA A 74 -8.48 -14.94 7.14
CA ALA A 74 -9.21 -15.72 8.16
C ALA A 74 -8.30 -16.66 8.97
N ASP A 75 -7.12 -17.02 8.45
CA ASP A 75 -6.19 -17.92 9.13
C ASP A 75 -5.47 -17.21 10.28
N GLY A 76 -5.95 -17.46 11.50
CA GLY A 76 -5.37 -16.91 12.73
C GLY A 76 -3.93 -17.36 13.00
N ARG A 77 -3.48 -18.53 12.51
CA ARG A 77 -2.08 -18.99 12.70
C ARG A 77 -1.10 -18.16 11.88
N LEU A 78 -1.57 -17.67 10.73
CA LEU A 78 -0.80 -16.80 9.86
C LEU A 78 -0.66 -15.40 10.47
N LEU A 79 -1.68 -14.95 11.19
CA LEU A 79 -1.70 -13.66 11.89
C LEU A 79 -1.01 -13.69 13.26
N SER A 80 -0.97 -14.84 13.94
CA SER A 80 -0.40 -14.96 15.29
C SER A 80 1.14 -14.99 15.34
N LYS A 81 1.82 -15.08 14.19
CA LYS A 81 3.29 -15.08 14.11
C LYS A 81 3.92 -13.69 13.93
N ALA A 82 3.11 -12.63 13.91
CA ALA A 82 3.59 -11.26 13.92
C ALA A 82 3.62 -10.75 15.38
N GLY A 83 4.57 -11.25 16.15
CA GLY A 83 4.87 -10.84 17.53
C GLY A 83 6.36 -10.62 17.69
#